data_AF-A0A935GCY1-F1
#
_entry.id   AF-A0A935GCY1-F1
#
_cell.length_a   1.000
_cell.length_b   1.000
_cell.length_c   1.000
_cell.angle_alpha   90.00
_cell.angle_beta   90.00
_cell.angle_gamma   90.00
#
_symmetry.space_group_name_H-M   'P 1'
#
loop_
_entity.id
_entity.type
_entity.pdbx_description
1 polymer ?
#
loop_
_entity_poly.entity_id
_entity_poly.type
_entity_poly.pdbx_seq_one_letter_code
_entity_poly.pdbx_strand_id
1 'polypeptide(L)'
;MVDDWIVASATNPQSNVMNPYFTGSFSGCNSNKVPVNAYLIFPPYELAVEELIAPAAGECIESNTNVTVRLKNYGTDTIPAGVDMTCVLNSTDTITGTTTEQMLPNSTIDFIPY
;
A
#
# COMPACT_ATOMS: atom_id res chain seq x y z
N MET A 1 -11.86 18.26 21.88
CA MET A 1 -11.02 18.29 20.66
C MET A 1 -10.45 16.90 20.59
N VAL A 2 -10.86 16.18 19.55
CA VAL A 2 -10.83 14.71 19.43
C VAL A 2 -9.50 14.29 18.78
N ASP A 3 -8.96 13.18 19.28
CA ASP A 3 -7.99 12.22 18.74
C ASP A 3 -6.64 12.68 18.20
N ASP A 4 -5.56 12.00 18.62
CA ASP A 4 -4.76 11.28 17.63
C ASP A 4 -4.07 10.03 18.21
N TRP A 5 -3.94 9.05 17.33
CA TRP A 5 -3.47 7.69 17.43
C TRP A 5 -2.01 7.57 17.90
N ILE A 6 -1.76 7.04 19.10
CA ILE A 6 -0.44 6.53 19.48
C ILE A 6 -0.54 5.08 19.93
N VAL A 7 -0.03 4.18 19.09
CA VAL A 7 0.22 2.78 19.46
C VAL A 7 1.55 2.73 20.21
N ALA A 8 1.52 2.83 21.54
CA ALA A 8 2.73 2.75 22.35
C ALA A 8 3.04 1.30 22.74
N SER A 9 4.22 0.86 22.32
CA SER A 9 5.03 -0.27 22.81
C SER A 9 4.76 -1.66 22.23
N ALA A 10 5.68 -2.07 21.35
CA ALA A 10 5.87 -3.42 20.87
C ALA A 10 6.40 -4.33 21.99
N THR A 11 5.57 -5.23 22.52
CA THR A 11 6.05 -6.40 23.30
C THR A 11 5.22 -7.69 23.09
N ASN A 12 4.23 -7.72 22.18
CA ASN A 12 3.40 -8.91 21.96
C ASN A 12 3.45 -9.36 20.49
N PRO A 13 3.55 -10.67 20.19
CA PRO A 13 3.64 -11.15 18.82
C PRO A 13 2.42 -10.71 18.02
N GLN A 14 2.67 -9.98 16.93
CA GLN A 14 1.64 -9.61 15.97
C GLN A 14 1.24 -10.88 15.22
N SER A 15 0.08 -11.43 15.58
CA SER A 15 -0.63 -12.40 14.74
C SER A 15 -1.30 -11.65 13.59
N ASN A 16 -1.45 -12.27 12.41
CA ASN A 16 -2.09 -11.71 11.21
C ASN A 16 -3.59 -11.36 11.37
N VAL A 17 -4.06 -11.23 12.62
CA VAL A 17 -5.42 -10.84 12.98
C VAL A 17 -5.30 -9.56 13.82
N MET A 18 -5.92 -8.48 13.36
CA MET A 18 -5.94 -7.21 14.06
C MET A 18 -6.54 -7.40 15.47
N ASN A 19 -5.72 -7.31 16.51
CA ASN A 19 -6.16 -7.33 17.91
C ASN A 19 -5.80 -5.99 18.56
N PRO A 20 -6.69 -4.97 18.50
CA PRO A 20 -6.42 -3.69 19.13
C PRO A 20 -6.43 -3.88 20.65
N TYR A 21 -5.25 -4.03 21.23
CA TYR A 21 -5.04 -4.13 22.67
C TYR A 21 -5.12 -2.72 23.29
N PHE A 22 -6.30 -2.33 23.77
CA PHE A 22 -6.47 -1.08 24.51
C PHE A 22 -6.01 -1.25 25.97
N THR A 23 -4.88 -0.65 26.33
CA THR A 23 -4.43 -0.56 27.73
C THR A 23 -4.82 0.79 28.33
N GLY A 24 -5.86 0.80 29.17
CA GLY A 24 -6.27 1.96 29.94
C GLY A 24 -7.21 1.55 31.07
N SER A 25 -7.14 2.24 32.22
CA SER A 25 -8.17 2.11 33.25
C SER A 25 -9.39 2.90 32.82
N PHE A 26 -10.22 2.31 31.96
CA PHE A 26 -11.50 2.90 31.60
C PHE A 26 -12.43 2.78 32.80
N SER A 27 -12.86 3.92 33.36
CA SER A 27 -13.97 4.00 34.32
C SER A 27 -15.30 3.73 33.60
N GLY A 28 -15.41 2.55 33.00
CA GLY A 28 -16.61 2.06 32.31
C GLY A 28 -17.18 0.86 33.03
N CYS A 29 -18.44 0.53 32.74
CA CYS A 29 -19.06 -0.68 33.26
C CYS A 29 -18.31 -1.91 32.71
N ASN A 30 -17.90 -2.80 33.61
CA ASN A 30 -17.33 -4.09 33.23
C ASN A 30 -18.38 -4.90 32.45
N SER A 31 -18.03 -5.31 31.23
CA SER A 31 -18.82 -6.24 30.43
C SER A 31 -17.98 -7.45 30.06
N ASN A 32 -18.65 -8.56 29.75
CA ASN A 32 -17.98 -9.74 29.23
C ASN A 32 -17.42 -9.46 27.83
N LYS A 33 -16.17 -9.86 27.58
CA LYS A 33 -15.59 -9.81 26.25
C LYS A 33 -16.26 -10.88 25.38
N VAL A 34 -16.80 -10.47 24.24
CA VAL A 34 -17.35 -11.38 23.23
C VAL A 34 -16.40 -11.39 22.03
N PRO A 35 -15.86 -12.56 21.62
CA PRO A 35 -14.99 -12.62 20.45
C PRO A 35 -15.79 -12.28 19.19
N VAL A 36 -15.18 -11.49 18.32
CA VAL A 36 -15.70 -11.19 16.97
C VAL A 36 -14.72 -11.77 15.97
N ASN A 37 -15.22 -12.49 14.97
CA ASN A 37 -14.40 -12.98 13.86
C ASN A 37 -14.42 -11.94 12.73
N ALA A 38 -13.22 -11.57 12.26
CA ALA A 38 -13.06 -10.80 11.03
C ALA A 38 -12.61 -11.74 9.90
N TYR A 39 -13.23 -11.62 8.74
CA TYR A 39 -12.84 -12.34 7.52
C TYR A 39 -12.25 -11.36 6.53
N LEU A 40 -11.02 -11.63 6.07
CA LEU A 40 -10.40 -10.86 5.00
C LEU A 40 -10.86 -11.43 3.66
N ILE A 41 -11.42 -10.56 2.81
CA ILE A 41 -11.73 -10.88 1.43
C ILE A 41 -10.83 -9.98 0.59
N PHE A 42 -9.90 -10.58 -0.14
CA PHE A 42 -9.05 -9.87 -1.09
C PHE A 42 -9.84 -9.65 -2.39
N PRO A 43 -9.81 -8.45 -2.97
CA PRO A 43 -10.43 -8.23 -4.27
C PRO A 43 -9.66 -9.01 -5.36
N PRO A 44 -10.32 -9.38 -6.48
CA PRO A 44 -9.66 -10.08 -7.58
C PRO A 44 -8.46 -9.32 -8.14
N TYR A 45 -8.62 -8.02 -8.32
CA TYR A 45 -7.57 -7.11 -8.79
C TYR A 45 -7.26 -6.08 -7.70
N GLU A 46 -6.01 -6.03 -7.27
CA GLU A 46 -5.49 -5.00 -6.36
C GLU A 46 -4.11 -4.61 -6.84
N LEU A 47 -4.01 -3.44 -7.49
CA LEU A 47 -2.74 -2.91 -7.98
C LEU A 47 -2.24 -1.84 -7.02
N ALA A 48 -1.01 -2.00 -6.54
CA ALA A 48 -0.36 -1.02 -5.69
C ALA A 48 0.98 -0.58 -6.28
N VAL A 49 1.36 0.67 -6.03
CA VAL A 49 2.75 1.13 -6.17
C VAL A 49 3.49 0.70 -4.90
N GLU A 50 4.51 -0.15 -5.06
CA GLU A 50 5.30 -0.65 -3.94
C GLU A 50 6.54 0.20 -3.67
N GLU A 51 7.15 0.75 -4.73
CA GLU A 51 8.37 1.53 -4.62
C GLU A 51 8.55 2.50 -5.79
N LEU A 52 9.09 3.69 -5.52
CA LEU A 52 9.70 4.54 -6.53
C LEU A 52 11.19 4.17 -6.59
N ILE A 53 11.59 3.42 -7.62
CA ILE A 53 12.97 2.91 -7.77
C ILE A 53 13.90 4.01 -8.26
N ALA A 54 13.43 4.80 -9.23
CA ALA A 54 14.20 5.87 -9.84
C ALA A 54 13.32 7.13 -10.06
N PRO A 55 13.87 8.33 -9.87
CA PRO A 55 15.22 8.61 -9.34
C PRO A 55 15.33 8.25 -7.86
N ALA A 56 16.50 7.75 -7.45
CA ALA A 56 16.73 7.38 -6.04
C ALA A 56 16.90 8.64 -5.18
N ALA A 57 16.59 8.53 -3.89
CA ALA A 57 16.70 9.65 -2.96
C ALA A 57 18.14 10.20 -2.92
N GLY A 58 18.29 11.51 -3.15
CA GLY A 58 19.59 12.19 -3.14
C GLY A 58 20.35 12.15 -4.46
N GLU A 59 19.79 11.57 -5.52
CA GLU A 59 20.35 11.71 -6.86
C GLU A 59 20.10 13.11 -7.42
N CYS A 60 21.07 13.61 -8.19
CA CYS A 60 20.87 14.81 -8.99
C CYS A 60 19.90 14.48 -10.14
N ILE A 61 18.71 15.08 -10.11
CA ILE A 61 17.71 14.88 -11.16
C ILE A 61 18.00 15.86 -12.29
N GLU A 62 18.34 15.32 -13.47
CA GLU A 62 18.39 16.10 -14.72
C GLU A 62 16.99 16.15 -15.36
N SER A 63 16.76 17.11 -16.25
CA SER A 63 15.46 17.37 -16.89
C SER A 63 14.89 16.21 -17.74
N ASN A 64 15.68 15.16 -18.00
CA ASN A 64 15.33 13.99 -18.79
C ASN A 64 15.47 12.67 -17.99
N THR A 65 15.45 12.74 -16.65
CA THR A 65 15.57 11.55 -15.81
C THR A 65 14.29 10.73 -15.87
N ASN A 66 14.43 9.45 -16.26
CA ASN A 66 13.30 8.54 -16.29
C ASN A 66 12.82 8.19 -14.89
N VAL A 67 11.50 8.06 -14.74
CA VAL A 67 10.86 7.52 -13.53
C VAL A 67 10.78 6.01 -13.68
N THR A 68 11.04 5.27 -12.61
CA THR A 68 10.78 3.82 -12.56
C THR A 68 10.04 3.50 -11.27
N VAL A 69 8.88 2.85 -11.39
CA VAL A 69 8.05 2.45 -10.26
C VAL A 69 7.89 0.94 -10.22
N ARG A 70 8.00 0.35 -9.03
CA ARG A 70 7.62 -1.03 -8.81
C ARG A 70 6.13 -1.09 -8.55
N LEU A 71 5.44 -1.89 -9.33
CA LEU A 71 4.03 -2.20 -9.16
C LEU A 71 3.89 -3.60 -8.59
N LYS A 72 2.86 -3.82 -7.78
CA LYS A 72 2.52 -5.12 -7.21
C LYS A 72 1.05 -5.45 -7.36
N ASN A 73 0.78 -6.70 -7.72
CA ASN A 73 -0.56 -7.27 -7.68
C ASN A 73 -0.79 -7.94 -6.32
N TYR A 74 -1.57 -7.31 -5.45
CA TYR A 74 -2.06 -7.87 -4.18
C TYR A 74 -3.38 -8.63 -4.33
N GLY A 75 -3.95 -8.64 -5.53
CA GLY A 75 -5.20 -9.33 -5.85
C GLY A 75 -5.00 -10.83 -5.99
N THR A 76 -6.12 -11.55 -6.10
CA THR A 76 -6.11 -13.00 -6.28
C THR A 76 -5.98 -13.43 -7.74
N ASP A 77 -6.25 -12.53 -8.68
CA ASP A 77 -6.32 -12.81 -10.12
C ASP A 77 -5.20 -12.07 -10.86
N THR A 78 -4.80 -12.61 -12.02
CA THR A 78 -3.80 -11.97 -12.90
C THR A 78 -4.35 -10.66 -13.46
N ILE A 79 -3.67 -9.54 -13.22
CA ILE A 79 -4.00 -8.26 -13.84
C ILE A 79 -3.51 -8.29 -15.30
N PRO A 80 -4.39 -8.09 -16.30
CA PRO A 80 -3.97 -8.04 -17.69
C PRO A 80 -3.02 -6.86 -17.98
N ALA A 81 -2.24 -6.97 -19.05
CA ALA A 81 -1.58 -5.81 -19.64
C ALA A 81 -2.62 -4.75 -20.06
N GLY A 82 -2.21 -3.49 -20.21
CA GLY A 82 -3.10 -2.41 -20.62
C GLY A 82 -3.58 -1.52 -19.48
N VAL A 83 -2.94 -1.56 -18.31
CA VAL A 83 -3.29 -0.67 -17.20
C VAL A 83 -2.60 0.68 -17.40
N ASP A 84 -3.40 1.74 -17.52
CA ASP A 84 -2.92 3.10 -17.63
C ASP A 84 -2.46 3.64 -16.27
N MET A 85 -1.26 4.19 -16.25
CA MET A 85 -0.64 4.84 -15.11
C MET A 85 -0.46 6.31 -15.39
N THR A 86 -0.62 7.13 -14.35
CA THR A 86 -0.39 8.57 -14.40
C THR A 86 0.45 8.98 -13.21
N CYS A 87 1.62 9.53 -13.47
CA CYS A 87 2.50 10.12 -12.46
C CYS A 87 2.38 11.64 -12.54
N VAL A 88 2.07 12.27 -11.41
CA VAL A 88 1.97 13.74 -11.32
C VAL A 88 3.17 14.28 -10.55
N LEU A 89 3.98 15.09 -11.22
CA LEU A 89 5.14 15.78 -10.66
C LEU A 89 4.75 17.22 -10.31
N ASN A 90 5.01 17.63 -9.06
CA ASN A 90 4.78 18.98 -8.55
C ASN A 90 3.37 19.55 -8.82
N SER A 91 2.36 18.68 -8.94
CA SER A 91 0.96 19.04 -9.24
C SER A 91 0.73 19.70 -10.60
N THR A 92 1.72 19.70 -11.51
CA THR A 92 1.62 20.35 -12.83
C THR A 92 1.97 19.40 -13.97
N ASP A 93 3.10 18.71 -13.87
CA ASP A 93 3.60 17.89 -14.96
C ASP A 93 3.07 16.47 -14.80
N THR A 94 2.57 15.92 -15.90
CA THR A 94 1.95 14.59 -15.90
C THR A 94 2.69 13.71 -16.89
N ILE A 95 3.19 12.57 -16.41
CA ILE A 95 3.82 11.53 -17.23
C ILE A 95 2.89 10.33 -17.21
N THR A 96 2.67 9.72 -18.36
CA THR A 96 1.70 8.63 -18.50
C THR A 96 2.34 7.40 -19.10
N GLY A 97 1.70 6.25 -18.95
CA GLY A 97 2.07 5.09 -19.73
C GLY A 97 1.17 3.92 -19.42
N THR A 98 1.32 2.86 -20.18
CA THR A 98 0.45 1.69 -20.09
C THR A 98 1.30 0.45 -19.86
N THR A 99 0.92 -0.42 -18.93
CA THR A 99 1.62 -1.69 -18.72
C THR A 99 1.56 -2.55 -19.98
N THR A 100 2.71 -3.08 -20.40
CA THR A 100 2.81 -3.94 -21.60
C THR A 100 2.70 -5.42 -21.31
N GLU A 101 2.81 -5.79 -20.04
CA GLU A 101 2.80 -7.17 -19.58
C GLU A 101 1.74 -7.37 -18.50
N GLN A 102 1.24 -8.61 -18.40
CA GLN A 102 0.34 -9.02 -17.34
C GLN A 102 1.09 -9.17 -16.01
N MET A 103 0.39 -9.01 -14.89
CA MET A 103 0.95 -9.18 -13.55
C MET A 103 0.24 -10.32 -12.82
N LEU A 104 0.97 -11.42 -12.58
CA LEU A 104 0.46 -12.55 -11.81
C LEU A 104 0.16 -12.15 -10.35
N PRO A 105 -0.75 -12.84 -9.64
CA PRO A 105 -0.97 -12.62 -8.21
C PRO A 105 0.32 -12.68 -7.40
N ASN A 106 0.48 -11.76 -6.45
CA ASN A 106 1.65 -11.64 -5.57
C ASN A 106 2.99 -11.44 -6.31
N SER A 107 2.96 -11.00 -7.57
CA SER A 107 4.15 -10.65 -8.36
C SER A 107 4.31 -9.15 -8.50
N THR A 108 5.51 -8.74 -8.93
CA THR A 108 5.89 -7.35 -9.17
C THR A 108 6.38 -7.15 -10.60
N ILE A 109 6.17 -5.94 -11.13
CA ILE A 109 6.81 -5.47 -12.36
C ILE A 109 7.42 -4.09 -12.12
N ASP A 110 8.55 -3.82 -12.77
CA ASP A 110 9.16 -2.49 -12.78
C ASP A 110 8.69 -1.76 -14.05
N PHE A 111 7.95 -0.68 -13.86
CA PHE A 111 7.27 0.07 -14.90
C PHE A 111 7.91 1.44 -15.11
N ILE A 112 8.09 1.83 -16.39
CA ILE A 112 8.69 3.10 -16.81
C ILE A 112 7.62 3.88 -17.60
N PRO A 113 7.00 4.92 -17.03
CA PRO A 113 6.12 5.83 -17.78
C PRO A 113 6.93 6.71 -18.75
N TYR A 114 6.29 7.21 -19.81
CA TYR A 114 6.91 7.98 -20.91
C TYR A 114 6.22 9.32 -21.20
#